data_AF-A0A354WJK2-F1
#
_entry.id   AF-A0A354WJK2-F1
#
_cell.length_a   1.000
_cell.length_b   1.000
_cell.length_c   1.000
_cell.angle_alpha   90.00
_cell.angle_beta   90.00
_cell.angle_gamma   90.00
#
_symmetry.space_group_name_H-M   'P 1'
#
loop_
_entity.id
_entity.type
_entity.pdbx_description
1 polymer ?
#
loop_
_entity_poly.entity_id
_entity_poly.type
_entity_poly.pdbx_seq_one_letter_code
_entity_poly.pdbx_strand_id
1 'polypeptide(L)'
;MITDILQIADRLVFSQTGKHLDNLQEAVIKGVWQNETYREIAEECNHSEGRVRDVGYKLWEILSQQLGEDINKSNFRSTFERLELTSSQFINIHTIQSSHNFKFCSCPYQSISKNEKKPSDQQQPYCNLKQAPKIIDFRSRKKELLTLSQWLENPKNALISVLGMAGIGKSTLVRYFLDINTQPFDVIIWKNLKLSPSLNFITTEILTDIQDNNSENNNNILSQFLNLLNQKRCLIILDHVEEIFIHQKLAGLYKPEYQDYQN
;
A
#
# COMPACT_ATOMS: atom_id res chain seq x y z
N MET A 1 14.54 14.74 4.30
CA MET A 1 15.33 15.93 4.69
C MET A 1 14.53 17.18 4.33
N ILE A 2 14.81 18.36 4.91
CA ILE A 2 14.05 19.61 4.60
C ILE A 2 13.96 19.92 3.09
N THR A 3 14.95 19.47 2.30
CA THR A 3 14.93 19.60 0.84
C THR A 3 13.86 18.73 0.16
N ASP A 4 13.54 17.57 0.74
CA ASP A 4 12.58 16.61 0.19
C ASP A 4 11.14 17.07 0.40
N ILE A 5 10.80 17.56 1.60
CA ILE A 5 9.49 18.17 1.91
C ILE A 5 9.16 19.34 1.01
N LEU A 6 10.12 20.21 0.71
CA LEU A 6 9.93 21.34 -0.20
C LEU A 6 9.63 20.87 -1.62
N GLN A 7 10.34 19.86 -2.11
CA GLN A 7 10.07 19.30 -3.43
C GLN A 7 8.69 18.66 -3.52
N ILE A 8 8.25 17.96 -2.47
CA ILE A 8 6.92 17.34 -2.44
C ILE A 8 5.85 18.43 -2.41
N ALA A 9 5.96 19.41 -1.52
CA ALA A 9 4.98 20.47 -1.42
C ALA A 9 4.95 21.36 -2.68
N ASP A 10 6.10 21.65 -3.29
CA ASP A 10 6.17 22.40 -4.55
C ASP A 10 5.43 21.69 -5.68
N ARG A 11 5.61 20.38 -5.81
CA ARG A 11 4.88 19.58 -6.79
C ARG A 11 3.37 19.58 -6.56
N LEU A 12 2.93 19.47 -5.31
CA LEU A 12 1.50 19.48 -4.95
C LEU A 12 0.86 20.86 -5.18
N VAL A 13 1.57 21.94 -4.89
CA VAL A 13 1.07 23.29 -5.15
C VAL A 13 1.06 23.58 -6.65
N PHE A 14 2.09 23.14 -7.39
CA PHE A 14 2.15 23.26 -8.84
C PHE A 14 1.03 22.48 -9.54
N SER A 15 0.71 21.25 -9.09
CA SER A 15 -0.37 20.46 -9.69
C SER A 15 -1.75 21.10 -9.53
N GLN A 16 -2.00 21.81 -8.43
CA GLN A 16 -3.28 22.49 -8.18
C GLN A 16 -3.37 23.87 -8.81
N THR A 17 -2.28 24.64 -8.77
CA THR A 17 -2.32 26.08 -9.10
C THR A 17 -1.61 26.42 -10.42
N GLY A 18 -0.83 25.49 -10.97
CA GLY A 18 0.04 25.72 -12.12
C GLY A 18 1.25 26.63 -11.83
N LYS A 19 1.48 26.99 -10.56
CA LYS A 19 2.56 27.87 -10.12
C LYS A 19 3.40 27.16 -9.05
N HIS A 20 4.71 27.34 -9.13
CA HIS A 20 5.65 26.87 -8.11
C HIS A 20 5.56 27.74 -6.85
N LEU A 21 6.08 27.21 -5.74
CA LEU A 21 6.19 27.94 -4.49
C LEU A 21 7.04 29.20 -4.70
N ASP A 22 6.56 30.33 -4.19
CA ASP A 22 7.38 31.53 -4.04
C ASP A 22 8.24 31.47 -2.76
N ASN A 23 9.19 32.40 -2.65
CA ASN A 23 10.14 32.42 -1.52
C ASN A 23 9.44 32.50 -0.15
N LEU A 24 8.29 33.16 -0.07
CA LEU A 24 7.55 33.31 1.19
C LEU A 24 6.79 32.02 1.53
N GLN A 25 6.20 31.38 0.52
CA GLN A 25 5.55 30.08 0.68
C GLN A 25 6.56 28.99 1.09
N GLU A 26 7.74 28.96 0.47
CA GLU A 26 8.81 28.04 0.88
C GLU A 26 9.22 28.25 2.34
N ALA A 27 9.38 29.51 2.76
CA ALA A 27 9.77 29.81 4.13
C ALA A 27 8.70 29.39 5.14
N VAL A 28 7.42 29.58 4.81
CA VAL A 28 6.31 29.08 5.65
C VAL A 28 6.37 27.56 5.80
N ILE A 29 6.63 26.83 4.71
CA ILE A 29 6.72 25.36 4.74
C ILE A 29 7.93 24.90 5.57
N LYS A 30 9.10 25.52 5.37
CA LYS A 30 10.33 25.21 6.13
C LYS A 30 10.13 25.41 7.63
N GLY A 31 9.68 26.59 8.03
CA GLY A 31 9.52 26.91 9.44
C GLY A 31 8.47 26.04 10.13
N VAL A 32 7.34 25.77 9.48
CA VAL A 32 6.31 24.89 10.06
C VAL A 32 6.82 23.45 10.19
N TRP A 33 7.60 22.96 9.24
CA TRP A 33 8.26 21.65 9.34
C TRP A 33 9.26 21.58 10.51
N GLN A 34 9.94 22.68 10.80
CA GLN A 34 10.87 22.84 11.92
C GLN A 34 10.17 23.13 13.26
N ASN A 35 8.84 23.09 13.32
CA ASN A 35 8.00 23.44 14.47
C ASN A 35 8.04 24.92 14.90
N GLU A 36 8.42 25.83 14.02
CA GLU A 36 8.45 27.27 14.31
C GLU A 36 7.05 27.89 14.35
N THR A 37 6.92 28.98 15.08
CA THR A 37 5.72 29.82 15.14
C THR A 37 5.66 30.78 13.95
N TYR A 38 4.47 31.24 13.59
CA TYR A 38 4.34 32.22 12.51
C TYR A 38 5.05 33.54 12.81
N ARG A 39 5.28 33.87 14.09
CA ARG A 39 6.06 35.02 14.50
C ARG A 39 7.55 34.83 14.17
N GLU A 40 8.12 33.68 14.54
CA GLU A 40 9.52 33.34 14.26
C GLU A 40 9.80 33.31 12.75
N ILE A 41 8.91 32.68 11.97
CA ILE A 41 9.00 32.67 10.49
C ILE A 41 8.93 34.09 9.92
N ALA A 42 8.03 34.93 10.45
CA ALA A 42 7.88 36.31 10.00
C ALA A 42 9.12 37.16 10.27
N GLU A 43 9.76 36.96 11.43
CA GLU A 43 11.02 37.62 11.80
C GLU A 43 12.17 37.19 10.87
N GLU A 44 12.29 35.89 10.55
CA GLU A 44 13.31 35.38 9.64
C GLU A 44 13.12 35.89 8.20
N CYS A 45 11.88 36.04 7.75
CA CYS A 45 11.55 36.47 6.38
C CYS A 45 11.39 37.99 6.23
N ASN A 46 11.58 38.79 7.29
CA ASN A 46 11.28 40.23 7.32
C ASN A 46 9.85 40.59 6.85
N HIS A 47 8.86 39.81 7.28
CA HIS A 47 7.45 40.01 6.98
C HIS A 47 6.62 40.18 8.26
N SER A 48 5.35 40.58 8.13
CA SER A 48 4.43 40.62 9.29
C SER A 48 3.88 39.22 9.58
N GLU A 49 3.69 38.89 10.86
CA GLU A 49 3.08 37.62 11.26
C GLU A 49 1.71 37.38 10.59
N GLY A 50 0.91 38.45 10.45
CA GLY A 50 -0.37 38.38 9.74
C GLY A 50 -0.22 37.94 8.28
N ARG A 51 0.77 38.49 7.56
CA ARG A 51 1.04 38.11 6.16
C ARG A 51 1.50 36.65 6.05
N VAL A 52 2.32 36.18 6.99
CA VAL A 52 2.76 34.77 7.03
C VAL A 52 1.59 33.84 7.33
N ARG A 53 0.69 34.21 8.26
CA ARG A 53 -0.53 33.45 8.55
C ARG A 53 -1.45 33.34 7.33
N ASP A 54 -1.68 34.44 6.63
CA ASP A 54 -2.53 34.46 5.43
C ASP A 54 -1.98 33.54 4.33
N VAL A 55 -0.65 33.54 4.14
CA VAL A 55 0.03 32.62 3.21
C VAL A 55 -0.10 31.17 3.69
N GLY A 56 0.09 30.91 4.98
CA GLY A 56 -0.10 29.60 5.59
C GLY A 56 -1.50 29.05 5.36
N TYR A 57 -2.55 29.82 5.64
CA TYR A 57 -3.93 29.40 5.42
C TYR A 57 -4.20 29.00 3.97
N LYS A 58 -3.71 29.79 3.00
CA LYS A 58 -3.85 29.46 1.57
C LYS A 58 -3.10 28.19 1.18
N LEU A 59 -1.90 27.98 1.71
CA LEU A 59 -1.14 26.75 1.47
C LEU A 59 -1.87 25.53 2.02
N TRP A 60 -2.40 25.62 3.23
CA TRP A 60 -3.17 24.56 3.84
C TRP A 60 -4.41 24.22 3.01
N GLU A 61 -5.17 25.21 2.55
CA GLU A 61 -6.32 24.99 1.68
C GLU A 61 -5.95 24.25 0.38
N ILE A 62 -4.87 24.68 -0.29
CA ILE A 62 -4.37 24.04 -1.52
C ILE A 62 -3.97 22.59 -1.25
N LEU A 63 -3.19 22.35 -0.20
CA LEU A 63 -2.71 21.02 0.15
C LEU A 63 -3.84 20.10 0.61
N SER A 64 -4.82 20.62 1.35
CA SER A 64 -6.01 19.88 1.75
C SER A 64 -6.83 19.43 0.54
N GLN A 65 -7.01 20.31 -0.45
CA GLN A 65 -7.69 19.98 -1.69
C GLN A 65 -6.95 18.90 -2.49
N GLN A 66 -5.62 18.96 -2.52
CA GLN A 66 -4.80 17.99 -3.26
C GLN A 66 -4.74 16.62 -2.58
N LEU A 67 -4.65 16.58 -1.25
CA LEU A 67 -4.49 15.34 -0.49
C LEU A 67 -5.82 14.71 -0.08
N GLY A 68 -6.93 15.45 -0.16
CA GLY A 68 -8.25 14.99 0.27
C GLY A 68 -8.37 14.80 1.80
N GLU A 69 -7.49 15.46 2.56
CA GLU A 69 -7.42 15.43 4.02
C GLU A 69 -7.29 16.88 4.52
N ASP A 70 -7.85 17.21 5.69
CA ASP A 70 -7.74 18.56 6.24
C ASP A 70 -6.33 18.81 6.80
N ILE A 71 -5.53 19.56 6.07
CA ILE A 71 -4.19 20.01 6.45
C ILE A 71 -4.28 21.34 7.19
N ASN A 72 -3.51 21.46 8.26
CA ASN A 72 -3.27 22.69 9.01
C ASN A 72 -1.86 22.67 9.62
N LYS A 73 -1.45 23.77 10.25
CA LYS A 73 -0.10 23.90 10.84
C LYS A 73 0.26 22.74 11.78
N SER A 74 -0.69 22.23 12.56
CA SER A 74 -0.43 21.24 13.62
C SER A 74 -0.28 19.81 13.11
N ASN A 75 -0.90 19.48 11.97
CA ASN A 75 -0.83 18.15 11.36
C ASN A 75 -0.02 18.10 10.07
N PHE A 76 0.45 19.26 9.57
CA PHE A 76 1.27 19.35 8.36
C PHE A 76 2.48 18.42 8.45
N ARG A 77 3.26 18.54 9.53
CA ARG A 77 4.48 17.75 9.72
C ARG A 77 4.19 16.25 9.74
N SER A 78 3.26 15.77 10.56
CA SER A 78 2.97 14.34 10.65
C SER A 78 2.37 13.78 9.35
N THR A 79 1.57 14.57 8.64
CA THR A 79 1.00 14.20 7.33
C THR A 79 2.07 14.09 6.28
N PHE A 80 3.00 15.05 6.23
CA PHE A 80 4.06 15.03 5.25
C PHE A 80 5.22 14.10 5.63
N GLU A 81 5.48 13.82 6.91
CA GLU A 81 6.36 12.72 7.33
C GLU A 81 5.79 11.37 6.86
N ARG A 82 4.47 11.18 6.96
CA ARG A 82 3.79 10.02 6.36
C ARG A 82 3.99 9.99 4.84
N LEU A 83 3.93 11.14 4.15
CA LEU A 83 4.20 11.21 2.71
C LEU A 83 5.69 11.01 2.38
N GLU A 84 6.63 11.46 3.22
CA GLU A 84 8.09 11.30 3.04
C GLU A 84 8.54 9.85 3.27
N LEU A 85 7.99 9.20 4.30
CA LEU A 85 8.14 7.76 4.54
C LEU A 85 7.53 6.94 3.40
N THR A 86 6.52 7.50 2.71
CA THR A 86 5.95 6.91 1.50
C THR A 86 6.78 7.26 0.25
N SER A 87 7.46 8.42 0.19
CA SER A 87 8.22 8.89 -0.98
C SER A 87 9.63 8.34 -1.07
N SER A 88 10.22 7.84 0.03
CA SER A 88 11.38 6.94 -0.03
C SER A 88 11.05 5.60 -0.74
N GLN A 89 9.77 5.36 -1.05
CA GLN A 89 9.28 4.31 -1.94
C GLN A 89 8.31 4.91 -2.99
N PHE A 90 8.85 5.82 -3.82
CA PHE A 90 8.33 6.29 -5.11
C PHE A 90 6.88 6.86 -5.18
N ILE A 91 6.85 8.17 -5.44
CA ILE A 91 5.69 8.99 -5.81
C ILE A 91 5.22 8.71 -7.24
N ASN A 92 3.91 8.48 -7.43
CA ASN A 92 3.10 9.22 -8.41
C ASN A 92 1.61 9.06 -8.09
N ILE A 93 1.03 10.14 -7.58
CA ILE A 93 -0.41 10.30 -7.33
C ILE A 93 -0.97 11.08 -8.51
N HIS A 94 -2.09 10.63 -9.04
CA HIS A 94 -2.99 11.49 -9.79
C HIS A 94 -4.41 11.08 -9.42
N THR A 95 -5.15 11.91 -8.70
CA THR A 95 -6.57 11.81 -8.27
C THR A 95 -7.62 11.94 -9.38
N ILE A 96 -8.58 11.02 -9.54
CA ILE A 96 -9.92 11.38 -10.09
C ILE A 96 -11.05 10.68 -9.31
N GLN A 97 -11.93 11.52 -8.76
CA GLN A 97 -13.23 11.21 -8.20
C GLN A 97 -14.15 10.52 -9.22
N SER A 98 -14.89 9.49 -8.78
CA SER A 98 -16.29 9.35 -9.20
C SER A 98 -17.11 8.78 -8.05
N SER A 99 -18.13 9.54 -7.72
CA SER A 99 -19.25 9.26 -6.82
C SER A 99 -19.80 7.84 -6.96
N HIS A 100 -19.70 7.03 -5.90
CA HIS A 100 -20.79 6.23 -5.36
C HIS A 100 -20.36 5.66 -4.00
N ASN A 101 -21.15 5.97 -2.96
CA ASN A 101 -21.22 5.34 -1.64
C ASN A 101 -20.15 4.28 -1.35
N PHE A 102 -18.96 4.71 -0.97
CA PHE A 102 -17.98 3.84 -0.35
C PHE A 102 -18.46 3.56 1.08
N LYS A 103 -19.19 2.46 1.25
CA LYS A 103 -19.11 1.72 2.51
C LYS A 103 -17.65 1.29 2.62
N PHE A 104 -16.89 2.00 3.45
CA PHE A 104 -15.66 1.47 4.00
C PHE A 104 -16.01 0.11 4.61
N CYS A 105 -15.63 -0.97 3.94
CA CYS A 105 -15.55 -2.26 4.61
C CYS A 105 -14.47 -2.09 5.66
N SER A 106 -14.92 -2.01 6.91
CA SER A 106 -14.07 -2.08 8.08
C SER A 106 -13.44 -3.46 8.14
N CYS A 107 -12.33 -3.63 7.44
CA CYS A 107 -11.29 -4.53 7.91
C CYS A 107 -10.78 -3.90 9.21
N PRO A 108 -10.99 -4.52 10.39
CA PRO A 108 -10.43 -3.97 11.61
C PRO A 108 -8.92 -4.06 11.48
N TYR A 109 -8.28 -2.90 11.31
CA TYR A 109 -6.87 -2.73 11.58
C TYR A 109 -6.70 -3.11 13.06
N GLN A 110 -6.23 -4.34 13.33
CA GLN A 110 -5.92 -4.76 14.69
C GLN A 110 -4.74 -3.92 15.17
N SER A 111 -5.05 -2.79 15.81
CA SER A 111 -4.23 -2.27 16.88
C SER A 111 -4.11 -3.37 17.92
N ILE A 112 -2.88 -3.87 18.08
CA ILE A 112 -2.54 -4.77 19.18
C ILE A 112 -2.82 -4.02 20.48
N SER A 113 -3.94 -4.33 21.12
CA SER A 113 -4.19 -4.05 22.53
C SER A 113 -5.02 -5.17 23.11
N LYS A 114 -4.46 -5.79 24.15
CA LYS A 114 -4.89 -7.04 24.79
C LYS A 114 -6.32 -6.99 25.32
N ASN A 115 -6.93 -8.18 25.29
CA ASN A 115 -8.01 -8.72 26.13
C ASN A 115 -9.39 -8.05 26.05
N GLU A 116 -10.34 -8.75 25.42
CA GLU A 116 -11.56 -9.25 26.09
C GLU A 116 -12.28 -10.28 25.19
N LYS A 117 -12.67 -11.43 25.77
CA LYS A 117 -13.32 -12.54 25.09
C LYS A 117 -14.81 -12.25 24.86
N LYS A 118 -15.31 -12.54 23.65
CA LYS A 118 -16.72 -12.92 23.41
C LYS A 118 -16.80 -14.13 22.47
N PRO A 119 -17.75 -15.06 22.69
CA PRO A 119 -17.88 -16.30 21.92
C PRO A 119 -18.91 -16.15 20.79
N SER A 120 -18.58 -16.60 19.57
CA SER A 120 -19.51 -17.20 18.58
C SER A 120 -18.78 -17.54 17.28
N ASP A 121 -18.89 -18.81 16.85
CA ASP A 121 -18.33 -19.41 15.63
C ASP A 121 -18.75 -18.70 14.33
N GLN A 122 -17.95 -17.73 13.91
CA GLN A 122 -17.77 -17.36 12.51
C GLN A 122 -16.27 -17.14 12.33
N GLN A 123 -15.55 -18.16 11.84
CA GLN A 123 -14.13 -18.00 11.52
C GLN A 123 -14.00 -16.94 10.43
N GLN A 124 -13.61 -15.72 10.81
CA GLN A 124 -13.34 -14.66 9.84
C GLN A 124 -12.20 -15.11 8.91
N PRO A 125 -12.26 -14.76 7.62
CA PRO A 125 -11.22 -15.15 6.67
C PRO A 125 -9.87 -14.56 7.12
N TYR A 126 -8.84 -15.39 7.15
CA TYR A 126 -7.48 -14.93 7.43
C TYR A 126 -7.01 -14.08 6.27
N CYS A 127 -6.59 -12.83 6.53
CA CYS A 127 -6.20 -11.89 5.49
C CYS A 127 -4.86 -11.22 5.84
N ASN A 128 -3.81 -11.52 5.07
CA ASN A 128 -2.50 -10.87 5.19
C ASN A 128 -2.11 -10.19 3.87
N LEU A 129 -2.30 -8.88 3.82
CA LEU A 129 -1.96 -8.02 2.68
C LEU A 129 -0.79 -7.06 2.99
N LYS A 130 0.02 -7.35 4.02
CA LYS A 130 1.08 -6.43 4.49
C LYS A 130 2.12 -6.10 3.40
N GLN A 131 2.37 -7.04 2.49
CA GLN A 131 3.34 -6.90 1.40
C GLN A 131 2.71 -6.35 0.11
N ALA A 132 1.40 -6.08 0.11
CA ALA A 132 0.69 -5.58 -1.06
C ALA A 132 0.90 -4.07 -1.23
N PRO A 133 0.90 -3.54 -2.47
CA PRO A 133 1.07 -2.11 -2.70
C PRO A 133 -0.09 -1.32 -2.07
N LYS A 134 0.18 -0.10 -1.59
CA LYS A 134 -0.88 0.83 -1.21
C LYS A 134 -1.46 1.48 -2.46
N ILE A 135 -2.78 1.55 -2.53
CA ILE A 135 -3.48 2.21 -3.63
C ILE A 135 -3.75 3.64 -3.20
N ILE A 136 -3.15 4.58 -3.93
CA ILE A 136 -3.32 6.00 -3.66
C ILE A 136 -4.34 6.60 -4.65
N ASP A 137 -4.32 6.13 -5.89
CA ASP A 137 -5.36 6.38 -6.89
C ASP A 137 -5.49 5.17 -7.82
N PHE A 138 -6.72 4.90 -8.28
CA PHE A 138 -6.99 3.83 -9.24
C PHE A 138 -8.02 4.31 -10.26
N ARG A 139 -7.62 4.40 -11.53
CA ARG A 139 -8.50 4.85 -12.62
C ARG A 139 -8.71 3.80 -13.67
N SER A 140 -9.94 3.75 -14.19
CA SER A 140 -10.30 2.89 -15.32
C SER A 140 -10.02 1.41 -15.01
N ARG A 141 -9.88 0.52 -16.01
CA ARG A 141 -9.70 -0.95 -15.84
C ARG A 141 -10.94 -1.77 -15.46
N LYS A 142 -12.15 -1.24 -15.69
CA LYS A 142 -13.42 -1.94 -15.39
C LYS A 142 -13.51 -3.32 -16.08
N LYS A 143 -13.02 -3.43 -17.31
CA LYS A 143 -13.05 -4.71 -18.05
C LYS A 143 -12.17 -5.75 -17.37
N GLU A 144 -10.97 -5.37 -16.99
CA GLU A 144 -10.00 -6.23 -16.32
C GLU A 144 -10.48 -6.66 -14.93
N LEU A 145 -11.13 -5.75 -14.18
CA LEU A 145 -11.76 -6.09 -12.89
C LEU A 145 -12.89 -7.11 -13.06
N LEU A 146 -13.75 -6.93 -14.08
CA LEU A 146 -14.82 -7.89 -14.38
C LEU A 146 -14.25 -9.26 -14.77
N THR A 147 -13.21 -9.29 -15.61
CA THR A 147 -12.51 -10.52 -15.99
C THR A 147 -11.92 -11.21 -14.76
N LEU A 148 -11.28 -10.46 -13.85
CA LEU A 148 -10.70 -11.03 -12.63
C LEU A 148 -11.77 -11.64 -11.72
N SER A 149 -12.93 -10.97 -11.56
CA SER A 149 -14.09 -11.49 -10.81
C SER A 149 -14.56 -12.83 -11.38
N GLN A 150 -14.83 -12.86 -12.69
CA GLN A 150 -15.29 -14.05 -13.38
C GLN A 150 -14.31 -15.21 -13.26
N TRP A 151 -13.00 -14.92 -13.30
CA TRP A 151 -11.98 -15.94 -13.17
C TRP A 151 -11.87 -16.49 -11.75
N LEU A 152 -11.98 -15.64 -10.72
CA LEU A 152 -11.92 -16.05 -9.32
C LEU A 152 -13.19 -16.78 -8.84
N GLU A 153 -14.34 -16.47 -9.43
CA GLU A 153 -15.61 -17.16 -9.17
C GLU A 153 -15.66 -18.55 -9.80
N ASN A 154 -14.88 -18.79 -10.86
CA ASN A 154 -14.85 -20.09 -11.53
C ASN A 154 -13.90 -21.07 -10.82
N PRO A 155 -14.43 -22.13 -10.15
CA PRO A 155 -13.60 -23.05 -9.38
C PRO A 155 -12.63 -23.88 -10.21
N LYS A 156 -12.75 -23.89 -11.55
CA LYS A 156 -11.80 -24.57 -12.45
C LYS A 156 -10.51 -23.77 -12.64
N ASN A 157 -10.49 -22.49 -12.28
CA ASN A 157 -9.32 -21.64 -12.42
C ASN A 157 -8.48 -21.69 -11.14
N ALA A 158 -7.53 -22.62 -11.07
CA ALA A 158 -6.60 -22.73 -9.94
C ALA A 158 -5.42 -21.75 -10.03
N LEU A 159 -5.16 -21.18 -11.22
CA LEU A 159 -4.06 -20.27 -11.48
C LEU A 159 -4.49 -19.15 -12.43
N ILE A 160 -4.20 -17.91 -12.05
CA ILE A 160 -4.47 -16.72 -12.85
C ILE A 160 -3.16 -15.94 -12.96
N SER A 161 -2.81 -15.53 -14.18
CA SER A 161 -1.66 -14.66 -14.42
C SER A 161 -2.12 -13.27 -14.89
N VAL A 162 -1.63 -12.22 -14.24
CA VAL A 162 -1.88 -10.83 -14.62
C VAL A 162 -0.62 -10.28 -15.30
N LEU A 163 -0.67 -10.13 -16.62
CA LEU A 163 0.47 -9.77 -17.45
C LEU A 163 0.36 -8.35 -18.02
N GLY A 164 1.52 -7.77 -18.38
CA GLY A 164 1.61 -6.43 -18.95
C GLY A 164 2.94 -5.74 -18.64
N MET A 165 3.16 -4.59 -19.26
CA MET A 165 4.39 -3.81 -19.13
C MET A 165 4.72 -3.44 -17.66
N ALA A 166 5.98 -3.17 -17.38
CA ALA A 166 6.39 -2.64 -16.08
C ALA A 166 5.68 -1.30 -15.80
N GLY A 167 5.31 -1.04 -14.55
CA GLY A 167 4.65 0.20 -14.14
C GLY A 167 3.19 0.39 -14.59
N ILE A 168 2.61 -0.53 -15.38
CA ILE A 168 1.22 -0.39 -15.87
C ILE A 168 0.13 -0.57 -14.80
N GLY A 169 0.51 -0.85 -13.54
CA GLY A 169 -0.43 -1.00 -12.43
C GLY A 169 -1.04 -2.39 -12.26
N LYS A 170 -0.34 -3.46 -12.63
CA LYS A 170 -0.80 -4.86 -12.47
C LYS A 170 -1.08 -5.22 -11.01
N SER A 171 -0.10 -4.97 -10.15
CA SER A 171 -0.20 -5.21 -8.70
C SER A 171 -1.29 -4.31 -8.08
N THR A 172 -1.37 -3.05 -8.53
CA THR A 172 -2.43 -2.11 -8.12
C THR A 172 -3.83 -2.61 -8.51
N LEU A 173 -4.00 -3.20 -9.71
CA LEU A 173 -5.27 -3.80 -10.16
C LEU A 173 -5.73 -4.93 -9.25
N VAL A 174 -4.84 -5.88 -8.94
CA VAL A 174 -5.18 -7.01 -8.06
C VAL A 174 -5.48 -6.54 -6.65
N ARG A 175 -4.67 -5.61 -6.12
CA ARG A 175 -4.91 -5.01 -4.81
C ARG A 175 -6.26 -4.27 -4.76
N TYR A 176 -6.61 -3.54 -5.82
CA TYR A 176 -7.84 -2.75 -5.89
C TYR A 176 -9.05 -3.66 -5.93
N PHE A 177 -8.95 -4.73 -6.71
CA PHE A 177 -9.96 -5.77 -6.76
C PHE A 177 -10.25 -6.35 -5.36
N LEU A 178 -9.21 -6.60 -4.56
CA LEU A 178 -9.36 -7.10 -3.19
C LEU A 178 -10.01 -6.07 -2.25
N ASP A 179 -9.77 -4.77 -2.45
CA ASP A 179 -10.38 -3.71 -1.61
C ASP A 179 -11.88 -3.56 -1.85
N ILE A 180 -12.32 -3.67 -3.11
CA ILE A 180 -13.70 -3.35 -3.49
C ILE A 180 -14.65 -4.57 -3.49
N ASN A 181 -14.12 -5.79 -3.42
CA ASN A 181 -14.92 -7.01 -3.53
C ASN A 181 -14.71 -7.93 -2.32
N THR A 182 -15.80 -8.40 -1.72
CA THR A 182 -15.76 -9.49 -0.76
C THR A 182 -15.36 -10.79 -1.46
N GLN A 183 -14.39 -11.50 -0.91
CA GLN A 183 -13.85 -12.70 -1.53
C GLN A 183 -14.34 -13.97 -0.81
N PRO A 184 -14.75 -15.01 -1.54
CA PRO A 184 -15.15 -16.30 -0.96
C PRO A 184 -13.92 -17.17 -0.68
N PHE A 185 -12.93 -16.66 0.06
CA PHE A 185 -11.72 -17.39 0.45
C PHE A 185 -11.54 -17.32 1.97
N ASP A 186 -11.21 -18.46 2.57
CA ASP A 186 -10.92 -18.59 4.00
C ASP A 186 -9.55 -18.00 4.35
N VAL A 187 -8.65 -17.95 3.37
CA VAL A 187 -7.28 -17.45 3.50
C VAL A 187 -6.95 -16.59 2.28
N ILE A 188 -6.52 -15.34 2.50
CA ILE A 188 -6.06 -14.41 1.47
C ILE A 188 -4.68 -13.91 1.87
N ILE A 189 -3.66 -14.18 1.06
CA ILE A 189 -2.28 -13.82 1.38
C ILE A 189 -1.61 -13.20 0.17
N TRP A 190 -0.92 -12.08 0.41
CA TRP A 190 -0.05 -11.43 -0.56
C TRP A 190 1.42 -11.65 -0.22
N LYS A 191 2.19 -12.16 -1.18
CA LYS A 191 3.64 -12.34 -1.08
C LYS A 191 4.36 -11.64 -2.22
N ASN A 192 5.38 -10.87 -1.87
CA ASN A 192 6.27 -10.21 -2.82
C ASN A 192 7.56 -11.02 -2.93
N LEU A 193 7.77 -11.69 -4.06
CA LEU A 193 8.92 -12.60 -4.24
C LEU A 193 10.26 -11.87 -4.25
N LYS A 194 10.28 -10.55 -4.48
CA LYS A 194 11.50 -9.74 -4.34
C LYS A 194 12.04 -9.71 -2.91
N LEU A 195 11.17 -9.86 -1.92
CA LEU A 195 11.51 -9.78 -0.48
C LEU A 195 11.72 -11.15 0.15
N SER A 196 11.47 -12.23 -0.61
CA SER A 196 11.46 -13.59 -0.08
C SER A 196 12.65 -14.36 -0.64
N PRO A 197 13.56 -14.88 0.21
CA PRO A 197 14.78 -15.52 -0.25
C PRO A 197 14.60 -16.97 -0.73
N SER A 198 13.51 -17.66 -0.38
CA SER A 198 13.29 -19.07 -0.74
C SER A 198 11.82 -19.48 -0.66
N LEU A 199 11.43 -20.56 -1.34
CA LEU A 199 10.07 -21.14 -1.31
C LEU A 199 9.75 -21.62 0.11
N ASN A 200 10.70 -22.30 0.76
CA ASN A 200 10.56 -22.77 2.13
C ASN A 200 10.30 -21.62 3.10
N PHE A 201 10.94 -20.46 2.89
CA PHE A 201 10.69 -19.28 3.72
C PHE A 201 9.23 -18.83 3.58
N ILE A 202 8.72 -18.72 2.35
CA ILE A 202 7.33 -18.30 2.09
C ILE A 202 6.33 -19.29 2.69
N THR A 203 6.53 -20.60 2.46
CA THR A 203 5.62 -21.63 2.98
C THR A 203 5.61 -21.63 4.50
N THR A 204 6.79 -21.48 5.12
CA THR A 204 6.89 -21.40 6.59
C THR A 204 6.18 -20.16 7.10
N GLU A 205 6.43 -18.98 6.50
CA GLU A 205 5.78 -17.73 6.90
C GLU A 205 4.26 -17.83 6.80
N ILE A 206 3.73 -18.40 5.71
CA ILE A 206 2.28 -18.64 5.54
C ILE A 206 1.73 -19.59 6.60
N LEU A 207 2.44 -20.70 6.88
CA LEU A 207 1.99 -21.68 7.87
C LEU A 207 2.00 -21.11 9.29
N THR A 208 3.08 -20.42 9.69
CA THR A 208 3.18 -19.78 11.01
C THR A 208 2.15 -18.69 11.21
N ASP A 209 1.79 -17.99 10.13
CA ASP A 209 0.79 -16.93 10.13
C ASP A 209 -0.65 -17.46 10.34
N ILE A 210 -0.94 -18.68 9.87
CA ILE A 210 -2.29 -19.27 9.91
C ILE A 210 -2.46 -20.26 11.07
N GLN A 211 -1.39 -20.95 11.49
CA GLN A 211 -1.43 -21.97 12.53
C GLN A 211 -1.00 -21.39 13.89
N ASP A 212 -1.93 -21.31 14.84
CA ASP A 212 -1.62 -21.02 16.26
C ASP A 212 -0.84 -22.21 16.87
N ASN A 213 0.50 -22.16 16.77
CA ASN A 213 1.57 -22.79 17.60
C ASN A 213 1.41 -24.20 18.21
N ASN A 214 0.40 -25.01 17.90
CA ASN A 214 0.10 -26.25 18.64
C ASN A 214 0.09 -27.53 17.81
N SER A 215 0.96 -27.66 16.81
CA SER A 215 1.29 -29.00 16.32
C SER A 215 2.78 -29.16 16.10
N GLU A 216 3.44 -29.82 17.05
CA GLU A 216 4.59 -30.66 16.75
C GLU A 216 4.16 -31.65 15.68
N ASN A 217 4.52 -31.39 14.42
CA ASN A 217 4.28 -32.32 13.34
C ASN A 217 5.59 -32.51 12.60
N ASN A 218 6.21 -33.67 12.78
CA ASN A 218 7.40 -34.17 12.09
C ASN A 218 7.22 -34.33 10.56
N ASN A 219 6.19 -33.70 9.99
CA ASN A 219 5.84 -33.76 8.57
C ASN A 219 6.53 -32.63 7.82
N ASN A 220 6.99 -32.91 6.60
CA ASN A 220 7.59 -31.93 5.70
C ASN A 220 6.70 -30.68 5.55
N ILE A 221 7.30 -29.48 5.62
CA ILE A 221 6.64 -28.17 5.50
C ILE A 221 5.74 -28.10 4.26
N LEU A 222 6.20 -28.66 3.13
CA LEU A 222 5.40 -28.72 1.90
C LEU A 222 4.13 -29.55 2.09
N SER A 223 4.20 -30.69 2.78
CA SER A 223 3.02 -31.51 3.06
C SER A 223 2.01 -30.78 3.95
N GLN A 224 2.50 -30.03 4.94
CA GLN A 224 1.64 -29.20 5.79
C GLN A 224 0.95 -28.09 4.98
N PHE A 225 1.70 -27.44 4.10
CA PHE A 225 1.17 -26.41 3.20
C PHE A 225 0.12 -26.97 2.23
N LEU A 226 0.38 -28.12 1.60
CA LEU A 226 -0.59 -28.79 0.74
C LEU A 226 -1.86 -29.21 1.50
N ASN A 227 -1.70 -29.70 2.73
CA ASN A 227 -2.86 -30.02 3.59
C ASN A 227 -3.69 -28.77 3.89
N LEU A 228 -3.05 -27.62 4.15
CA LEU A 228 -3.74 -26.35 4.33
C LEU A 228 -4.53 -25.94 3.07
N LEU A 229 -3.92 -26.05 1.89
CA LEU A 229 -4.58 -25.76 0.61
C LEU A 229 -5.77 -26.70 0.31
N ASN A 230 -5.72 -27.95 0.79
CA ASN A 230 -6.81 -28.91 0.63
C ASN A 230 -7.97 -28.67 1.62
N GLN A 231 -7.69 -28.09 2.79
CA GLN A 231 -8.68 -27.88 3.86
C GLN A 231 -9.40 -26.54 3.75
N LYS A 232 -8.73 -25.51 3.21
CA LYS A 232 -9.22 -24.14 3.15
C LYS A 232 -9.21 -23.63 1.71
N ARG A 233 -10.22 -22.81 1.36
CA ARG A 233 -10.20 -22.05 0.11
C ARG A 233 -9.18 -20.92 0.24
N CYS A 234 -8.01 -21.11 -0.34
CA CYS A 234 -6.91 -20.15 -0.28
C CYS A 234 -6.79 -19.33 -1.57
N LEU A 235 -6.65 -18.01 -1.44
CA LEU A 235 -6.18 -17.11 -2.49
C LEU A 235 -4.78 -16.62 -2.14
N ILE A 236 -3.79 -17.05 -2.91
CA ILE A 236 -2.39 -16.66 -2.73
C ILE A 236 -1.97 -15.79 -3.91
N ILE A 237 -1.62 -14.54 -3.63
CA ILE A 237 -1.13 -13.59 -4.61
C ILE A 237 0.39 -13.57 -4.53
N LEU A 238 1.05 -13.96 -5.63
CA LEU A 238 2.50 -13.88 -5.78
C LEU A 238 2.82 -12.70 -6.70
N ASP A 239 3.41 -11.66 -6.13
CA ASP A 239 3.83 -10.46 -6.84
C ASP A 239 5.33 -10.51 -7.16
N HIS A 240 5.73 -9.86 -8.26
CA HIS A 240 7.10 -9.85 -8.77
C HIS A 240 7.68 -11.25 -9.04
N VAL A 241 6.89 -12.14 -9.64
CA VAL A 241 7.34 -13.50 -10.00
C VAL A 241 8.52 -13.49 -10.96
N GLU A 242 8.68 -12.45 -11.77
CA GLU A 242 9.84 -12.26 -12.63
C GLU A 242 11.18 -12.23 -11.88
N GLU A 243 11.18 -11.89 -10.59
CA GLU A 243 12.41 -11.74 -9.79
C GLU A 243 13.10 -13.07 -9.50
N ILE A 244 12.38 -14.21 -9.56
CA ILE A 244 12.98 -15.54 -9.32
C ILE A 244 13.68 -16.11 -10.55
N PHE A 245 13.43 -15.55 -11.74
CA PHE A 245 13.99 -16.03 -13.00
C PHE A 245 15.29 -15.34 -13.38
N ILE A 246 16.13 -16.04 -14.14
CA ILE A 246 17.34 -15.45 -14.73
C ILE A 246 16.94 -14.40 -15.76
N HIS A 247 17.44 -13.17 -15.61
CA HIS A 247 17.20 -12.10 -16.57
C HIS A 247 17.65 -12.49 -17.99
N GLN A 248 16.87 -12.07 -18.98
CA GLN A 248 17.13 -12.28 -20.41
C GLN A 248 17.13 -13.77 -20.85
N LYS A 249 16.60 -14.67 -20.03
CA LYS A 249 16.35 -16.07 -20.40
C LYS A 249 14.86 -16.38 -20.46
N LEU A 250 14.50 -17.52 -21.06
CA LEU A 250 13.13 -18.03 -21.06
C LEU A 250 12.68 -18.35 -19.63
N ALA A 251 11.37 -18.20 -19.38
CA ALA A 251 10.75 -18.54 -18.11
C ALA A 251 10.99 -20.02 -17.73
N GLY A 252 11.07 -20.30 -16.43
CA GLY A 252 11.41 -21.64 -15.90
C GLY A 252 12.90 -21.85 -15.64
N LEU A 253 13.76 -20.89 -15.99
CA LEU A 253 15.17 -20.88 -15.58
C LEU A 253 15.33 -19.95 -14.37
N TYR A 254 15.52 -20.54 -13.20
CA TYR A 254 15.59 -19.84 -11.91
C TYR A 254 17.01 -19.34 -11.61
N LYS A 255 17.14 -18.22 -10.89
CA LYS A 255 18.45 -17.78 -10.37
C LYS A 255 19.00 -18.83 -9.38
N PRO A 256 20.33 -18.91 -9.17
CA PRO A 256 20.93 -19.90 -8.26
C PRO A 256 20.35 -19.90 -6.84
N GLU A 257 19.98 -18.73 -6.33
CA GLU A 257 19.37 -18.53 -5.02
C GLU A 257 17.88 -18.96 -4.94
N TYR A 258 17.22 -19.20 -6.08
CA TYR A 258 15.79 -19.57 -6.18
C TYR A 258 15.58 -20.97 -6.77
N GLN A 259 16.59 -21.85 -6.69
CA GLN A 259 16.52 -23.21 -7.27
C GLN A 259 15.47 -24.11 -6.61
N ASP A 260 15.06 -23.80 -5.38
CA ASP A 260 14.02 -24.52 -4.66
C ASP A 260 12.61 -24.31 -5.23
N TYR A 261 12.40 -23.33 -6.11
CA TYR A 261 11.15 -23.15 -6.85
C TYR A 261 11.02 -24.06 -8.09
N GLN A 262 12.07 -24.79 -8.46
CA GLN A 262 12.08 -25.61 -9.66
C GLN A 262 11.39 -26.97 -9.50
N ASN A 263 11.28 -27.50 -8.28
CA ASN A 263 10.91 -28.90 -8.02
C ASN A 263 9.71 -29.05 -7.08
#